data_AF-A0A432K017-F1
#
_entry.id   AF-A0A432K017-F1
#
_cell.length_a   1.000
_cell.length_b   1.000
_cell.length_c   1.000
_cell.angle_alpha   90.00
_cell.angle_beta   90.00
_cell.angle_gamma   90.00
#
_symmetry.space_group_name_H-M   'P 1'
#
loop_
_entity.id
_entity.type
_entity.pdbx_description
1 polymer ?
#
loop_
_entity_poly.entity_id
_entity_poly.type
_entity_poly.pdbx_seq_one_letter_code
_entity_poly.pdbx_strand_id
1 'polypeptide(L)'
;MIKKEKLYDAFGELIYAIAMADGNIQDEELEALQKLLSNHPWAKEIYWSFDYEFNKHHTIQDSFDHAINICIENGPDPEYRYLLDVMTKVAEAFNGIVPQERKIIDDFKQTLLQQFEKDLRSHKLVIDEE
;
A
#
# COMPACT_ATOMS: atom_id res chain seq x y z
N MET A 1 12.38 8.94 -7.83
CA MET A 1 11.86 7.62 -8.24
C MET A 1 12.78 6.54 -7.71
N ILE A 2 12.22 5.64 -6.93
CA ILE A 2 12.94 4.52 -6.31
C ILE A 2 13.03 3.33 -7.26
N LYS A 3 13.72 2.26 -6.86
CA LYS A 3 13.70 1.00 -7.62
C LYS A 3 12.34 0.35 -7.52
N LYS A 4 11.86 -0.25 -8.61
CA LYS A 4 10.59 -0.98 -8.66
C LYS A 4 10.48 -2.06 -7.58
N GLU A 5 11.53 -2.82 -7.34
CA GLU A 5 11.59 -3.81 -6.24
C GLU A 5 11.13 -3.21 -4.90
N LYS A 6 11.71 -2.07 -4.50
CA LYS A 6 11.34 -1.38 -3.26
C LYS A 6 9.87 -0.93 -3.24
N LEU A 7 9.34 -0.51 -4.39
CA LEU A 7 7.94 -0.12 -4.50
C LEU A 7 7.01 -1.32 -4.26
N TYR A 8 7.36 -2.48 -4.80
CA TYR A 8 6.57 -3.71 -4.61
C TYR A 8 6.77 -4.34 -3.24
N ASP A 9 7.93 -4.16 -2.60
CA ASP A 9 8.11 -4.50 -1.19
C ASP A 9 7.12 -3.70 -0.33
N ALA A 10 7.03 -2.39 -0.54
CA ALA A 10 6.05 -1.54 0.14
C ALA A 10 4.60 -1.94 -0.15
N PHE A 11 4.30 -2.47 -1.35
CA PHE A 11 2.97 -2.99 -1.65
C PHE A 11 2.64 -4.21 -0.78
N GLY A 12 3.59 -5.12 -0.60
CA GLY A 12 3.42 -6.27 0.30
C GLY A 12 3.17 -5.84 1.75
N GLU A 13 3.92 -4.86 2.24
CA GLU A 13 3.77 -4.30 3.58
C GLU A 13 2.40 -3.65 3.81
N LEU A 14 1.89 -2.89 2.83
CA LEU A 14 0.55 -2.27 2.93
C LEU A 14 -0.58 -3.30 2.90
N ILE A 15 -0.43 -4.34 2.09
CA ILE A 15 -1.40 -5.43 2.04
C ILE A 15 -1.39 -6.20 3.37
N TYR A 16 -0.21 -6.44 3.95
CA TYR A 16 -0.07 -7.02 5.29
C TYR A 16 -0.76 -6.17 6.35
N ALA A 17 -0.50 -4.86 6.36
CA ALA A 17 -1.10 -3.94 7.31
C ALA A 17 -2.64 -3.99 7.26
N ILE A 18 -3.23 -4.13 6.07
CA ILE A 18 -4.68 -4.31 5.91
C ILE A 18 -5.15 -5.66 6.45
N ALA A 19 -4.55 -6.76 6.02
CA ALA A 19 -4.99 -8.10 6.43
C ALA A 19 -4.81 -8.34 7.94
N MET A 20 -3.91 -7.62 8.59
CA MET A 20 -3.74 -7.66 10.06
C MET A 20 -4.56 -6.59 10.80
N ALA A 21 -5.30 -5.72 10.12
CA ALA A 21 -5.90 -4.52 10.71
C ALA A 21 -6.89 -4.82 11.84
N ASP A 22 -7.60 -5.94 11.76
CA ASP A 22 -8.56 -6.42 12.77
C ASP A 22 -7.91 -7.33 13.84
N GLY A 23 -6.62 -7.63 13.68
CA GLY A 23 -5.80 -8.41 14.59
C GLY A 23 -5.48 -9.83 14.13
N ASN A 24 -6.09 -10.35 13.06
CA ASN A 24 -5.76 -11.67 12.51
C ASN A 24 -6.00 -11.74 11.00
N ILE A 25 -5.03 -12.24 10.25
CA ILE A 25 -5.21 -12.56 8.83
C ILE A 25 -6.15 -13.77 8.69
N GLN A 26 -7.14 -13.65 7.81
CA GLN A 26 -8.07 -14.72 7.48
C GLN A 26 -7.63 -15.50 6.24
N ASP A 27 -7.97 -16.79 6.17
CA ASP A 27 -7.61 -17.65 5.04
C ASP A 27 -8.20 -17.12 3.72
N GLU A 28 -9.41 -16.54 3.76
CA GLU A 28 -10.08 -15.95 2.60
C GLU A 28 -9.31 -14.73 2.03
N GLU A 29 -8.69 -13.93 2.89
CA GLU A 29 -7.87 -12.78 2.49
C GLU A 29 -6.59 -13.23 1.80
N LEU A 30 -5.94 -14.27 2.34
CA LEU A 30 -4.75 -14.89 1.74
C LEU A 30 -5.07 -15.50 0.38
N GLU A 31 -6.19 -16.21 0.27
CA GLU A 31 -6.65 -16.76 -1.01
C GLU A 31 -6.97 -15.66 -2.02
N ALA A 32 -7.62 -14.59 -1.59
CA ALA A 32 -7.94 -13.45 -2.46
C ALA A 32 -6.66 -12.80 -2.97
N LEU A 33 -5.68 -12.57 -2.09
CA LEU A 33 -4.37 -12.08 -2.46
C LEU A 33 -3.73 -12.99 -3.52
N GLN A 34 -3.70 -14.32 -3.29
CA GLN A 34 -3.17 -15.35 -4.22
C GLN A 34 -3.79 -15.26 -5.60
N LYS A 35 -5.11 -15.16 -5.65
CA LYS A 35 -5.83 -15.04 -6.93
C LYS A 35 -5.48 -13.73 -7.64
N LEU A 36 -5.41 -12.61 -6.92
CA LEU A 36 -5.12 -11.29 -7.48
C LEU A 36 -3.70 -11.18 -8.02
N LEU A 37 -2.72 -11.69 -7.29
CA LEU A 37 -1.32 -11.60 -7.68
C LEU A 37 -0.89 -12.68 -8.68
N SER A 38 -1.65 -13.77 -8.87
CA SER A 38 -1.27 -14.90 -9.73
C SER A 38 -0.78 -14.54 -11.14
N ASN A 39 -1.23 -13.41 -11.71
CA ASN A 39 -0.83 -12.93 -13.04
C ASN A 39 0.02 -11.65 -13.00
N HIS A 40 0.44 -11.20 -11.82
CA HIS A 40 1.21 -9.98 -11.66
C HIS A 40 2.72 -10.25 -11.84
N PRO A 41 3.44 -9.47 -12.67
CA PRO A 41 4.88 -9.69 -12.90
C PRO A 41 5.74 -9.65 -11.62
N TRP A 42 5.25 -8.97 -10.59
CA TRP A 42 5.91 -8.78 -9.30
C TRP A 42 5.21 -9.48 -8.14
N ALA A 43 4.38 -10.47 -8.45
CA ALA A 43 3.65 -11.25 -7.45
C ALA A 43 4.59 -11.79 -6.36
N LYS A 44 5.73 -12.32 -6.79
CA LYS A 44 6.72 -12.96 -5.91
C LYS A 44 7.29 -12.00 -4.88
N GLU A 45 7.64 -10.79 -5.31
CA GLU A 45 8.20 -9.75 -4.43
C GLU A 45 7.15 -9.26 -3.43
N ILE A 46 5.93 -9.01 -3.90
CA ILE A 46 4.81 -8.60 -3.04
C ILE A 46 4.52 -9.69 -1.98
N TYR A 47 4.49 -10.97 -2.38
CA TYR A 47 4.32 -12.09 -1.44
C TYR A 47 5.45 -12.18 -0.43
N TRP A 48 6.68 -12.10 -0.92
CA TRP A 48 7.84 -12.23 -0.06
C TRP A 48 7.83 -11.16 1.03
N SER A 49 7.50 -9.93 0.67
CA SER A 49 7.39 -8.81 1.61
C SER A 49 6.23 -9.02 2.60
N PHE A 50 5.05 -9.41 2.10
CA PHE A 50 3.89 -9.72 2.96
C PHE A 50 4.22 -10.82 4.00
N ASP A 51 4.80 -11.94 3.55
CA ASP A 51 5.19 -13.05 4.42
C ASP A 51 6.28 -12.63 5.40
N TYR A 52 7.20 -11.77 4.98
CA TYR A 52 8.26 -11.25 5.84
C TYR A 52 7.68 -10.48 7.02
N GLU A 53 6.77 -9.55 6.76
CA GLU A 53 6.10 -8.75 7.80
C GLU A 53 5.34 -9.63 8.80
N PHE A 54 4.57 -10.60 8.29
CA PHE A 54 3.83 -11.55 9.11
C PHE A 54 4.76 -12.40 10.00
N ASN A 55 5.81 -12.98 9.41
CA ASN A 55 6.75 -13.81 10.16
C ASN A 55 7.56 -13.00 11.20
N LYS A 56 7.84 -11.73 10.92
CA LYS A 56 8.52 -10.83 11.85
C LYS A 56 7.62 -10.21 12.91
N HIS A 57 6.30 -10.44 12.82
CA HIS A 57 5.31 -9.88 13.72
C HIS A 57 5.45 -8.35 13.80
N HIS A 58 5.72 -7.72 12.66
CA HIS A 58 5.77 -6.27 12.59
C HIS A 58 4.40 -5.69 12.93
N THR A 59 4.42 -4.55 13.60
CA THR A 59 3.16 -3.89 13.94
C THR A 59 2.55 -3.28 12.69
N ILE A 60 1.22 -3.25 12.63
CA ILE A 60 0.46 -2.64 11.53
C ILE A 60 0.96 -1.22 11.24
N GLN A 61 1.26 -0.46 12.31
CA GLN A 61 1.73 0.91 12.20
C GLN A 61 3.13 0.99 11.58
N ASP A 62 4.07 0.14 12.01
CA ASP A 62 5.44 0.15 11.47
C ASP A 62 5.45 -0.22 9.97
N SER A 63 4.72 -1.28 9.59
CA SER A 63 4.59 -1.70 8.18
C SER A 63 3.94 -0.60 7.33
N PHE A 64 2.90 0.04 7.85
CA PHE A 64 2.24 1.16 7.15
C PHE A 64 3.17 2.36 6.99
N ASP A 65 3.83 2.80 8.07
CA ASP A 65 4.69 3.98 8.06
C ASP A 65 5.91 3.79 7.16
N HIS A 66 6.50 2.60 7.15
CA HIS A 66 7.61 2.31 6.26
C HIS A 66 7.16 2.34 4.79
N ALA A 67 6.09 1.61 4.46
CA ALA A 67 5.60 1.51 3.09
C ALA A 67 5.06 2.84 2.52
N ILE A 68 4.36 3.64 3.33
CA ILE A 68 3.84 4.94 2.88
C ILE A 68 4.98 5.90 2.58
N ASN A 69 6.07 5.89 3.37
CA ASN A 69 7.24 6.71 3.11
C ASN A 69 7.92 6.32 1.79
N ILE A 70 8.03 5.03 1.50
CA ILE A 70 8.53 4.54 0.21
C ILE A 70 7.65 5.04 -0.95
N CYS A 71 6.32 5.02 -0.78
CA CYS A 71 5.39 5.54 -1.79
C CYS A 71 5.54 7.07 -1.97
N ILE A 72 5.72 7.82 -0.89
CA ILE A 72 5.99 9.26 -0.93
C ILE A 72 7.30 9.54 -1.69
N GLU A 73 8.39 8.84 -1.37
CA GLU A 73 9.70 9.00 -2.02
C GLU A 73 9.68 8.64 -3.51
N ASN A 74 8.83 7.67 -3.89
CA ASN A 74 8.64 7.33 -5.29
C ASN A 74 8.00 8.48 -6.08
N GLY A 75 7.06 9.19 -5.46
CA GLY A 75 6.22 10.21 -6.10
C GLY A 75 4.98 9.61 -6.78
N PRO A 76 4.18 10.42 -7.49
CA PRO A 76 2.96 9.95 -8.15
C PRO A 76 3.23 8.81 -9.13
N ASP A 77 2.50 7.70 -8.99
CA ASP A 77 2.68 6.50 -9.81
C ASP A 77 1.32 5.88 -10.19
N PRO A 78 1.09 5.50 -11.47
CA PRO A 78 -0.15 4.84 -11.88
C PRO A 78 -0.39 3.50 -11.17
N GLU A 79 0.65 2.84 -10.67
CA GLU A 79 0.55 1.55 -9.99
C GLU A 79 -0.17 1.63 -8.63
N TYR A 80 -0.27 2.82 -8.02
CA TYR A 80 -1.07 3.00 -6.80
C TYR A 80 -2.55 2.68 -7.00
N ARG A 81 -3.06 2.84 -8.23
CA ARG A 81 -4.43 2.42 -8.53
C ARG A 81 -4.59 0.91 -8.46
N TYR A 82 -3.60 0.16 -8.93
CA TYR A 82 -3.58 -1.29 -8.84
C TYR A 82 -3.47 -1.74 -7.39
N LEU A 83 -2.54 -1.16 -6.64
CA LEU A 83 -2.39 -1.44 -5.21
C LEU A 83 -3.70 -1.21 -4.44
N LEU A 84 -4.37 -0.07 -4.66
CA LEU A 84 -5.64 0.23 -4.02
C LEU A 84 -6.75 -0.78 -4.34
N ASP A 85 -6.80 -1.29 -5.58
CA ASP A 85 -7.74 -2.33 -5.99
C ASP A 85 -7.44 -3.65 -5.27
N VAL A 86 -6.16 -4.03 -5.16
CA VAL A 86 -5.73 -5.23 -4.43
C VAL A 86 -6.06 -5.11 -2.94
N MET A 87 -5.65 -4.02 -2.29
CA MET A 87 -5.94 -3.71 -0.89
C MET A 87 -7.45 -3.78 -0.58
N THR A 88 -8.27 -3.20 -1.46
CA THR A 88 -9.72 -3.20 -1.31
C THR A 88 -10.30 -4.62 -1.43
N LYS A 89 -9.87 -5.39 -2.43
CA LYS A 89 -10.39 -6.74 -2.66
C LYS A 89 -9.93 -7.75 -1.61
N VAL A 90 -8.75 -7.56 -1.03
CA VAL A 90 -8.27 -8.37 0.11
C VAL A 90 -9.17 -8.10 1.32
N ALA A 91 -9.35 -6.83 1.71
CA ALA A 91 -10.24 -6.46 2.82
C ALA A 91 -11.70 -6.91 2.61
N GLU A 92 -12.19 -6.94 1.37
CA GLU A 92 -13.54 -7.40 1.07
C GLU A 92 -13.72 -8.93 1.15
N ALA A 93 -12.65 -9.71 1.16
CA ALA A 93 -12.69 -11.16 0.90
C ALA A 93 -13.37 -11.98 2.01
N PHE A 94 -13.32 -11.52 3.27
CA PHE A 94 -13.87 -12.24 4.41
C PHE A 94 -15.27 -11.79 4.79
N ASN A 95 -15.42 -10.58 5.34
CA ASN A 95 -16.69 -10.04 5.84
C ASN A 95 -16.99 -8.61 5.35
N GLY A 96 -16.42 -8.25 4.21
CA GLY A 96 -16.42 -6.86 3.75
C GLY A 96 -15.48 -5.98 4.59
N ILE A 97 -15.28 -4.74 4.12
CA ILE A 97 -14.28 -3.85 4.71
C ILE A 97 -14.71 -3.36 6.10
N VAL A 98 -14.00 -3.76 7.14
CA VAL A 98 -14.24 -3.30 8.52
C VAL A 98 -13.63 -1.90 8.76
N PRO A 99 -14.02 -1.18 9.84
CA PRO A 99 -13.54 0.18 10.08
C PRO A 99 -12.01 0.33 10.15
N GLN A 100 -11.31 -0.68 10.67
CA GLN A 100 -9.85 -0.68 10.81
C GLN A 100 -9.15 -0.76 9.45
N GLU A 101 -9.56 -1.66 8.56
CA GLU A 101 -9.04 -1.77 7.19
C GLU A 101 -9.36 -0.52 6.38
N ARG A 102 -10.60 -0.02 6.50
CA ARG A 102 -11.04 1.22 5.83
C ARG A 102 -10.15 2.39 6.21
N LYS A 103 -9.80 2.50 7.49
CA LYS A 103 -8.88 3.53 7.98
C LYS A 103 -7.54 3.45 7.26
N ILE A 104 -6.94 2.27 7.11
CA ILE A 104 -5.65 2.12 6.40
C ILE A 104 -5.77 2.53 4.93
N ILE A 105 -6.83 2.10 4.24
CA ILE A 105 -7.08 2.47 2.83
C ILE A 105 -7.23 3.98 2.68
N ASP A 106 -8.00 4.61 3.57
CA ASP A 106 -8.26 6.04 3.53
C ASP A 106 -7.02 6.85 3.91
N ASP A 107 -6.27 6.42 4.93
CA ASP A 107 -5.01 7.03 5.36
C ASP A 107 -3.97 6.98 4.23
N PHE A 108 -3.85 5.84 3.53
CA PHE A 108 -2.95 5.73 2.37
C PHE A 108 -3.32 6.76 1.29
N LYS A 109 -4.60 6.83 0.90
CA LYS A 109 -5.08 7.78 -0.14
C LYS A 109 -4.84 9.23 0.28
N GLN A 110 -5.25 9.58 1.49
CA GLN A 110 -5.18 10.95 2.00
C GLN A 110 -3.74 11.40 2.17
N THR A 111 -2.87 10.53 2.70
CA THR A 111 -1.45 10.85 2.92
C THR A 111 -0.74 11.12 1.60
N LEU A 112 -0.90 10.25 0.60
CA LEU A 112 -0.29 10.47 -0.71
C LEU A 112 -0.85 11.71 -1.40
N LEU A 113 -2.18 11.90 -1.37
CA LEU A 113 -2.81 13.08 -1.98
C LEU A 113 -2.29 14.38 -1.36
N GLN A 114 -2.30 14.48 -0.03
CA GLN A 114 -1.82 15.67 0.69
C GLN A 114 -0.34 15.94 0.42
N GLN A 115 0.48 14.90 0.43
CA GLN A 115 1.91 15.03 0.18
C GLN A 115 2.18 15.47 -1.26
N PHE A 116 1.53 14.87 -2.25
CA PHE A 116 1.69 15.26 -3.65
C PHE A 116 1.13 16.66 -3.94
N GLU A 117 0.01 17.05 -3.33
CA GLU A 117 -0.49 18.43 -3.43
C GLU A 117 0.49 19.43 -2.81
N LYS A 118 1.08 19.09 -1.66
CA LYS A 118 2.11 19.92 -1.01
C LYS A 118 3.35 20.02 -1.89
N ASP A 119 3.78 18.94 -2.52
CA ASP A 119 4.93 18.93 -3.43
C ASP A 119 4.65 19.78 -4.67
N LEU A 120 3.45 19.67 -5.25
CA LEU A 120 3.00 20.56 -6.34
C LEU A 120 2.99 22.04 -5.93
N ARG A 121 2.58 22.35 -4.71
CA ARG A 121 2.56 23.74 -4.19
C ARG A 121 3.95 24.27 -3.82
N SER A 122 4.85 23.39 -3.38
CA SER A 122 6.21 23.75 -2.94
C SER A 122 7.27 23.66 -4.03
N HIS A 123 6.98 23.03 -5.18
CA HIS A 123 7.79 23.04 -6.40
C HIS A 123 7.17 23.92 -7.51
N LYS A 124 7.70 25.15 -7.64
CA LYS A 124 7.75 26.03 -8.84
C LYS A 124 6.44 26.34 -9.59
N LEU A 125 5.72 27.36 -9.11
CA LEU A 125 5.20 28.43 -9.97
C LEU A 125 5.85 29.75 -9.54
N VAL A 126 7.16 29.88 -9.75
CA VAL A 126 7.67 31.20 -10.12
C VAL A 126 7.24 31.33 -11.57
N ILE A 127 6.06 31.91 -11.78
CA ILE A 127 5.77 32.57 -13.04
C ILE A 127 6.72 33.75 -13.00
N ASP A 128 7.87 33.63 -13.67
CA ASP A 128 8.66 34.80 -14.00
C ASP A 128 7.73 35.67 -14.86
N GLU A 129 7.14 36.69 -14.24
CA GLU A 129 6.52 37.79 -14.97
C GLU A 129 7.66 38.54 -15.67
N GLU A 130 7.86 38.25 -16.96
CA GLU A 130 8.59 39.11 -17.90
C GLU A 130 7.81 40.40 -18.19
#